data_AF-A0A9C7SH12-F1
#
_entry.id   AF-A0A9C7SH12-F1
#
_cell.length_a   1.000
_cell.length_b   1.000
_cell.length_c   1.000
_cell.angle_alpha   90.00
_cell.angle_beta   90.00
_cell.angle_gamma   90.00
#
_symmetry.space_group_name_H-M   'P 1'
#
loop_
_entity.id
_entity.type
_entity.pdbx_description
1 polymer ?
#
loop_
_entity_poly.entity_id
_entity_poly.type
_entity_poly.pdbx_seq_one_letter_code
_entity_poly.pdbx_strand_id
1 'polypeptide(L)' 'IEVRGFGSFTLHHRRARVGRNPKTGNSVTVPDKHVPHFKPGKELRQRVDIP' A
#
# COMPACT_ATOMS: atom_id res chain seq x y z
N ILE A 1 -9.08 -2.37 9.74
CA ILE A 1 -9.43 -1.22 10.63
C ILE A 1 -10.28 -0.27 9.82
N GLU A 2 -11.37 0.25 10.36
CA GLU A 2 -12.22 1.23 9.69
C GLU A 2 -12.52 2.40 10.62
N VAL A 3 -12.29 3.62 10.12
CA VAL A 3 -12.51 4.86 10.84
C VAL A 3 -13.43 5.72 9.97
N ARG A 4 -14.69 5.89 10.40
CA ARG A 4 -15.69 6.67 9.66
C ARG A 4 -15.21 8.10 9.43
N GLY A 5 -15.51 8.65 8.26
CA GLY A 5 -15.00 9.97 7.82
C GLY A 5 -13.55 9.94 7.31
N PHE A 6 -12.65 9.21 7.99
CA PHE A 6 -11.22 9.18 7.67
C PHE A 6 -10.86 8.18 6.56
N GLY A 7 -11.23 6.90 6.72
CA GLY A 7 -10.90 5.84 5.77
C GLY A 7 -10.75 4.47 6.41
N SER A 8 -10.21 3.52 5.65
CA SER A 8 -10.00 2.15 6.10
C SER A 8 -8.60 1.63 5.80
N PHE A 9 -8.10 0.79 6.70
CA PHE A 9 -6.87 0.03 6.53
C PHE A 9 -7.20 -1.44 6.35
N THR A 10 -6.69 -2.02 5.26
CA THR A 10 -6.76 -3.45 4.92
C THR A 10 -5.36 -4.02 4.76
N LEU A 11 -5.21 -5.34 4.84
CA LEU A 11 -3.99 -6.02 4.44
C LEU A 11 -4.11 -6.49 3.00
N HIS A 12 -3.14 -6.13 2.15
CA HIS A 12 -3.02 -6.68 0.81
C HIS A 12 -1.95 -7.76 0.80
N HIS A 13 -2.32 -8.96 0.35
CA HIS A 13 -1.35 -10.02 0.12
C HIS A 13 -0.52 -9.71 -1.14
N ARG A 14 0.80 -9.80 -0.99
CA ARG A 14 1.78 -9.70 -2.08
C ARG A 14 2.48 -11.04 -2.21
N ARG A 15 2.28 -11.72 -3.34
CA ARG A 15 2.97 -12.97 -3.66
C ARG A 15 4.48 -12.79 -3.73
N ALA A 16 5.22 -13.86 -3.42
CA ALA A 16 6.66 -13.92 -3.61
C ALA A 16 7.03 -13.62 -5.08
N ARG A 17 8.17 -12.98 -5.29
CA ARG A 17 8.66 -12.60 -6.63
C ARG A 17 10.17 -12.41 -6.66
N VAL A 18 10.74 -12.42 -7.85
CA VAL A 18 12.13 -11.97 -8.08
C VAL A 18 12.11 -10.45 -8.31
N GLY A 19 12.78 -9.71 -7.43
CA GLY A 19 13.06 -8.29 -7.57
C GLY A 19 14.47 -8.04 -8.07
N ARG A 20 14.85 -6.76 -8.17
CA ARG A 20 16.22 -6.34 -8.46
C ARG A 20 16.71 -5.33 -7.44
N ASN A 21 17.98 -5.43 -7.06
CA ASN A 21 18.64 -4.40 -6.27
C ASN A 21 18.75 -3.11 -7.13
N PRO A 22 18.18 -1.97 -6.71
CA PRO A 22 18.19 -0.75 -7.52
C PRO A 22 19.60 -0.17 -7.73
N LYS A 23 20.57 -0.51 -6.89
CA LYS A 23 21.97 -0.05 -7.00
C LYS A 23 22.80 -0.88 -7.98
N THR A 24 22.59 -2.20 -8.04
CA THR A 24 23.46 -3.12 -8.81
C THR A 24 22.76 -3.86 -9.95
N GLY A 25 21.43 -3.87 -9.98
CA GLY A 25 20.64 -4.63 -10.95
C GLY A 25 20.55 -6.14 -10.68
N ASN A 26 21.29 -6.66 -9.69
CA ASN A 26 21.28 -8.08 -9.35
C ASN A 26 19.89 -8.55 -8.89
N SER A 27 19.53 -9.77 -9.27
CA SER A 27 18.28 -10.41 -8.85
C SER A 27 18.28 -10.71 -7.35
N VAL A 28 17.15 -10.48 -6.69
CA VAL A 28 16.94 -10.78 -5.27
C VAL A 28 15.56 -11.42 -5.08
N THR A 29 15.50 -12.50 -4.31
CA THR A 29 14.22 -13.14 -3.92
C THR A 29 13.50 -12.28 -2.90
N VAL A 30 12.25 -11.93 -3.19
CA VAL A 30 11.35 -11.23 -2.27
C VAL A 30 10.29 -12.23 -1.80
N PRO A 31 10.23 -12.57 -0.50
CA PRO A 31 9.21 -13.48 0.02
C PRO A 31 7.82 -12.85 -0.07
N ASP A 32 6.80 -13.69 0.03
CA ASP A 32 5.43 -13.24 0.17
C ASP A 32 5.23 -12.50 1.49
N LYS A 33 4.30 -11.55 1.50
CA LYS A 33 3.96 -10.80 2.71
C LYS A 33 2.62 -10.10 2.58
N HIS A 34 2.09 -9.69 3.73
CA HIS A 34 0.98 -8.74 3.79
C HIS A 34 1.51 -7.32 3.95
N VAL A 35 0.92 -6.38 3.22
CA VAL A 35 1.24 -4.95 3.35
C VAL A 35 -0.02 -4.17 3.75
N PRO A 36 0.07 -3.22 4.68
CA PRO A 36 -1.03 -2.31 4.95
C PRO A 36 -1.40 -1.51 3.69
N HIS A 37 -2.69 -1.39 3.44
CA HIS A 37 -3.25 -0.58 2.38
C HIS A 37 -4.32 0.34 2.98
N PHE A 38 -4.22 1.63 2.68
CA PHE A 38 -5.18 2.62 3.14
C PHE A 38 -6.10 3.04 1.99
N LYS A 39 -7.41 3.05 2.24
CA LYS A 39 -8.41 3.63 1.34
C LYS A 39 -9.01 4.87 2.00
N PRO A 40 -8.81 6.08 1.45
CA PRO A 40 -9.31 7.30 2.07
C PRO A 40 -10.83 7.38 2.01
N GLY A 41 -11.43 7.87 3.10
CA GLY A 41 -12.85 8.15 3.22
C GLY A 41 -13.29 9.28 2.30
N LYS A 42 -14.61 9.47 2.16
CA LYS A 42 -15.16 10.57 1.35
C LYS A 42 -14.77 11.94 1.93
N GLU A 43 -14.95 12.12 3.23
CA GLU A 43 -14.70 13.39 3.90
C GLU A 43 -13.23 13.78 3.84
N LEU A 44 -12.30 12.85 4.11
CA LEU A 44 -10.87 13.11 3.96
C LEU A 44 -10.50 13.52 2.53
N ARG A 45 -10.98 12.80 1.52
CA ARG A 45 -10.73 13.15 0.11
C ARG A 45 -11.22 14.54 -0.24
N GLN A 46 -12.45 14.89 0.14
CA GLN A 46 -13.02 16.21 -0.14
C GLN A 46 -12.23 17.37 0.49
N ARG A 47 -11.57 17.14 1.63
CA ARG A 47 -10.74 18.16 2.29
C ARG A 47 -9.35 18.32 1.67
N VAL A 48 -8.82 17.26 1.05
CA VAL A 48 -7.45 17.23 0.51
C VAL A 48 -7.44 17.54 -0.99
N ASP A 49 -8.40 16.99 -1.74
CA ASP A 49 -8.53 17.17 -3.19
C ASP A 49 -9.19 18.52 -3.52
N ILE A 50 -8.53 19.61 -3.11
CA ILE A 50 -8.87 20.99 -3.50
C ILE A 50 -8.16 21.26 -4.85
N PRO A 51 -8.80 21.93 -5.83
CA PRO A 51 -8.19 22.25 -7.13
C PRO A 51 -6.89 23.05 -7.04
#